data_AF-A0A399WJU6-F1
#
_entry.id   AF-A0A399WJU6-F1
#
_cell.length_a   1.000
_cell.length_b   1.000
_cell.length_c   1.000
_cell.angle_alpha   90.00
_cell.angle_beta   90.00
_cell.angle_gamma   90.00
#
_symmetry.space_group_name_H-M   'P 1'
#
loop_
_entity.id
_entity.type
_entity.pdbx_description
1 polymer ?
#
loop_
_entity_poly.entity_id
_entity_poly.type
_entity_poly.pdbx_seq_one_letter_code
_entity_poly.pdbx_strand_id
1 'polypeptide(L)'
;MKAEPVKGWNVFKQIFSEHWEGFKRKYPRYSKQCYDEQVKKMLQCGNPEEMGYRRYLCFCCGEGNRVVSMSCKSAMCLRCGKVYVDEWVSQVSKMLHEGIIYRHIVLTVPEKLRSTFYSHAEELLGKLMSGGVKCLDDFFSRVSRKEIRGGYIVVLQTHGRNGQYNPHLYIIATSGGMDKNSRRWEHLEYLPYPMLHKKWQWYLLEMVREGIDTEEIEELVDSCYRSYPKGFVANVQKGEVPGRYESLARYLAKYVVSPPISIRRIDGYDGETVRYHYRSHKTEQVEEERVDVYTFIGRMIQHALPKGFKRIRYYGVQATKTFEQVQEIIREVLSKVKRVLKGAAKIYSRCL
;
A
#
# COMPACT_ATOMS: atom_id res chain seq x y z
N MET A 1 -14.47 37.20 3.69
CA MET A 1 -13.73 37.51 2.45
C MET A 1 -13.25 36.19 1.87
N LYS A 2 -13.71 35.80 0.67
CA LYS A 2 -13.18 34.63 -0.04
C LYS A 2 -11.77 34.99 -0.50
N ALA A 3 -10.78 34.16 -0.16
CA ALA A 3 -9.42 34.35 -0.65
C ALA A 3 -9.42 34.21 -2.18
N GLU A 4 -8.85 35.17 -2.90
CA GLU A 4 -8.68 35.01 -4.35
C GLU A 4 -7.80 33.79 -4.64
N PRO A 5 -8.14 32.97 -5.65
CA PRO A 5 -7.36 31.80 -5.98
C PRO A 5 -5.94 32.20 -6.39
N VAL A 6 -4.95 31.74 -5.60
CA VAL A 6 -3.53 31.97 -5.88
C VAL A 6 -3.21 31.39 -7.28
N LYS A 7 -2.70 32.24 -8.17
CA LYS A 7 -2.39 31.89 -9.57
C LYS A 7 -1.55 30.61 -9.64
N GLY A 8 -2.06 29.57 -10.32
CA GLY A 8 -1.39 28.28 -10.51
C GLY A 8 -1.73 27.18 -9.49
N TRP A 9 -2.62 27.44 -8.53
CA TRP A 9 -3.15 26.39 -7.67
C TRP A 9 -4.21 25.54 -8.37
N ASN A 10 -4.24 24.26 -8.04
CA ASN A 10 -5.33 23.37 -8.45
C ASN A 10 -6.45 23.37 -7.39
N VAL A 11 -7.62 22.87 -7.77
CA VAL A 11 -8.81 22.80 -6.91
C VAL A 11 -8.55 22.12 -5.56
N PHE A 12 -7.66 21.12 -5.51
CA PHE A 12 -7.31 20.43 -4.27
C PHE A 12 -6.59 21.36 -3.27
N LYS A 13 -5.62 22.15 -3.74
CA LYS A 13 -4.97 23.16 -2.89
C LYS A 13 -5.93 24.25 -2.46
N GLN A 14 -6.79 24.69 -3.37
CA GLN A 14 -7.79 25.72 -3.08
C GLN A 14 -8.72 25.28 -1.94
N ILE A 15 -9.29 24.09 -2.01
CA ILE A 15 -10.15 23.52 -0.96
C ILE A 15 -9.47 23.56 0.40
N PHE A 16 -8.24 23.04 0.49
CA PHE A 16 -7.52 23.02 1.78
C PHE A 16 -7.16 24.43 2.27
N SER A 17 -6.75 25.34 1.39
CA SER A 17 -6.41 26.69 1.81
C SER A 17 -7.61 27.48 2.34
N GLU A 18 -8.78 27.30 1.73
CA GLU A 18 -9.99 28.02 2.13
C GLU A 18 -10.60 27.47 3.43
N HIS A 19 -10.47 26.16 3.67
CA HIS A 19 -11.26 25.46 4.68
C HIS A 19 -10.48 24.81 5.82
N TRP A 20 -9.15 24.73 5.75
CA TRP A 20 -8.37 23.95 6.74
C TRP A 20 -8.55 24.44 8.19
N GLU A 21 -8.54 25.75 8.42
CA GLU A 21 -8.75 26.30 9.77
C GLU A 21 -10.16 26.05 10.29
N GLY A 22 -11.18 26.15 9.42
CA GLY A 22 -12.56 25.81 9.77
C GLY A 22 -12.75 24.32 10.06
N PHE A 23 -12.11 23.46 9.25
CA PHE A 23 -12.11 22.02 9.44
C PHE A 23 -11.50 21.63 10.79
N LYS A 24 -10.34 22.18 11.16
CA LYS A 24 -9.70 21.92 12.47
C LYS A 24 -10.58 22.33 13.65
N ARG A 25 -11.28 23.47 13.56
CA ARG A 25 -12.23 23.90 14.60
C ARG A 25 -13.38 22.92 14.76
N LYS A 26 -13.92 22.39 13.66
CA LYS A 26 -15.01 21.40 13.68
C LYS A 26 -14.53 20.00 14.10
N TYR A 27 -13.29 19.63 13.77
CA TYR A 27 -12.71 18.33 14.07
C TYR A 27 -11.35 18.46 14.81
N PRO A 28 -11.37 18.74 16.13
CA PRO A 28 -10.16 19.02 16.91
C PRO A 28 -9.11 17.91 16.89
N ARG A 29 -9.49 16.65 16.60
CA ARG A 29 -8.55 15.54 16.40
C ARG A 29 -7.47 15.83 15.35
N TYR A 30 -7.78 16.65 14.36
CA TYR A 30 -6.86 17.05 13.29
C TYR A 30 -6.09 18.34 13.60
N SER A 31 -6.38 18.99 14.74
CA SER A 31 -5.65 20.17 15.22
C SER A 31 -4.33 19.78 15.89
N LYS A 32 -3.51 18.98 15.18
CA LYS A 32 -2.18 18.57 15.59
C LYS A 32 -1.16 19.09 14.59
N GLN A 33 0.02 19.49 15.08
CA GLN A 33 1.12 20.01 14.26
C GLN A 33 1.48 19.07 13.09
N CYS A 34 1.40 17.75 13.28
CA CYS A 34 1.71 16.79 12.23
C CYS A 34 0.82 16.96 10.99
N TYR A 35 -0.48 17.25 11.15
CA TYR A 35 -1.40 17.49 10.04
C TYR A 35 -1.17 18.87 9.41
N ASP A 36 -0.99 19.90 10.25
CA ASP A 36 -0.66 21.26 9.79
C ASP A 36 0.60 21.27 8.90
N GLU A 37 1.64 20.54 9.31
CA GLU A 37 2.86 20.40 8.52
C GLU A 37 2.60 19.74 7.16
N GLN A 38 1.74 18.71 7.09
CA GLN A 38 1.41 18.06 5.82
C GLN A 38 0.65 19.01 4.89
N VAL A 39 -0.34 19.74 5.41
CA VAL A 39 -1.15 20.69 4.65
C VAL A 39 -0.30 21.87 4.19
N LYS A 40 0.49 22.49 5.09
CA LYS A 40 1.39 23.60 4.76
C LYS A 40 2.38 23.23 3.66
N LYS A 41 3.10 22.11 3.81
CA LYS A 41 4.04 21.60 2.79
C LYS A 41 3.36 21.36 1.45
N MET A 42 2.13 20.82 1.47
CA MET A 42 1.35 20.61 0.24
C MET A 42 0.96 21.94 -0.43
N LEU A 43 0.51 22.93 0.33
CA LEU A 43 0.12 24.26 -0.19
C LEU A 43 1.32 24.98 -0.82
N GLN A 44 2.48 24.97 -0.16
CA GLN A 44 3.73 25.56 -0.66
C GLN A 44 4.32 24.81 -1.88
N CYS A 45 3.98 23.53 -2.07
CA CYS A 45 4.63 22.69 -3.07
C CYS A 45 4.55 23.25 -4.49
N GLY A 46 5.71 23.44 -5.12
CA GLY A 46 5.79 23.95 -6.49
C GLY A 46 5.99 25.45 -6.61
N ASN A 47 6.02 26.18 -5.50
CA ASN A 47 6.64 27.50 -5.46
C ASN A 47 8.17 27.33 -5.31
N PRO A 48 9.00 27.74 -6.29
CA PRO A 48 10.47 27.70 -6.19
C PRO A 48 11.05 28.47 -5.00
N GLU A 49 10.43 29.58 -4.58
CA GLU A 49 10.92 30.42 -3.48
C GLU A 49 10.70 29.75 -2.12
N GLU A 50 9.55 29.10 -1.95
CA GLU A 50 9.21 28.38 -0.71
C GLU A 50 9.93 27.03 -0.60
N MET A 51 10.12 26.34 -1.73
CA MET A 51 10.62 24.96 -1.74
C MET A 51 12.11 24.85 -2.07
N GLY A 52 12.74 25.92 -2.54
CA GLY A 52 13.97 25.84 -3.32
C GLY A 52 13.75 25.19 -4.68
N TYR A 53 14.74 25.28 -5.56
CA TYR A 53 14.64 24.76 -6.93
C TYR A 53 15.97 24.33 -7.53
N ARG A 54 15.89 23.55 -8.61
CA ARG A 54 16.99 23.30 -9.55
C ARG A 54 16.70 24.07 -10.83
N ARG A 55 17.71 24.74 -11.38
CA ARG A 55 17.65 25.39 -12.69
C ARG A 55 18.45 24.55 -13.69
N TYR A 56 17.82 24.21 -14.79
CA TYR A 56 18.46 23.47 -15.88
C TYR A 56 18.80 24.44 -17.02
N LEU A 57 20.05 24.37 -17.46
CA LEU A 57 20.61 25.11 -18.58
C LEU A 57 21.05 24.12 -19.65
N CYS A 58 20.98 24.52 -20.92
CA CYS A 58 21.49 23.74 -22.03
C CYS A 58 23.02 23.69 -21.96
N PHE A 59 23.61 22.49 -22.00
CA PHE A 59 25.06 22.34 -22.02
C PHE A 59 25.72 22.87 -23.31
N CYS A 60 24.98 22.96 -24.42
CA CYS A 60 25.54 23.38 -25.71
C CYS A 60 25.61 24.90 -25.86
N CYS A 61 24.58 25.63 -25.45
CA CYS A 61 24.49 27.09 -25.64
C CYS A 61 24.40 27.88 -24.33
N GLY A 62 24.31 27.22 -23.17
CA GLY A 62 24.08 27.89 -21.87
C GLY A 62 22.67 28.45 -21.70
N GLU A 63 21.86 28.47 -22.75
CA GLU A 63 20.49 28.99 -22.70
C GLU A 63 19.52 28.02 -22.01
N GLY A 64 18.40 28.55 -21.54
CA GLY A 64 17.36 27.81 -20.84
C GLY A 64 17.00 28.43 -19.49
N ASN A 65 15.75 28.29 -19.09
CA ASN A 65 15.27 28.76 -17.78
C ASN A 65 14.30 27.77 -17.15
N ARG A 66 14.52 26.46 -17.37
CA ARG A 66 13.64 25.45 -16.79
C ARG A 66 13.94 25.33 -15.30
N VAL A 67 13.04 25.91 -14.51
CA VAL A 67 13.06 25.84 -13.05
C VAL A 67 12.20 24.66 -12.59
N VAL A 68 12.77 23.81 -11.75
CA VAL A 68 12.06 22.67 -11.14
C VAL A 68 12.18 22.80 -9.62
N SER A 69 11.08 23.16 -8.96
CA SER A 69 11.03 23.24 -7.49
C SER A 69 11.25 21.87 -6.85
N MET A 70 11.89 21.85 -5.68
CA MET A 70 12.09 20.62 -4.91
C MET A 70 10.75 20.04 -4.42
N SER A 71 10.74 18.73 -4.15
CA SER A 71 9.54 18.05 -3.64
C SER A 71 9.23 18.45 -2.20
N CYS A 72 7.95 18.64 -1.85
CA CYS A 72 7.55 18.97 -0.48
C CYS A 72 7.53 17.81 0.50
N LYS A 73 7.64 16.57 0.00
CA LYS A 73 7.60 15.32 0.78
C LYS A 73 6.35 15.17 1.67
N SER A 74 5.30 15.95 1.44
CA SER A 74 4.00 15.78 2.10
C SER A 74 3.27 14.57 1.54
N ALA A 75 2.74 13.73 2.43
CA ALA A 75 1.87 12.60 2.09
C ALA A 75 0.55 13.04 1.43
N MET A 76 0.17 14.31 1.60
CA MET A 76 -1.04 14.90 1.00
C MET A 76 -0.79 15.47 -0.40
N CYS A 77 0.47 15.55 -0.86
CA CYS A 77 0.78 16.23 -2.11
C CYS A 77 0.60 15.32 -3.33
N LEU A 78 -0.47 15.54 -4.08
CA LEU A 78 -0.75 14.84 -5.34
C LEU A 78 0.31 15.07 -6.43
N ARG A 79 1.10 16.16 -6.36
CA ARG A 79 2.22 16.43 -7.27
C ARG A 79 3.43 15.55 -6.95
N CYS A 80 3.87 15.54 -5.69
CA CYS A 80 5.06 14.79 -5.27
C CYS A 80 4.80 13.29 -5.14
N GLY A 81 3.56 12.88 -4.87
CA GLY A 81 3.18 11.47 -4.77
C GLY A 81 3.54 10.68 -6.04
N LYS A 82 3.37 11.27 -7.23
CA LYS A 82 3.73 10.61 -8.50
C LYS A 82 5.22 10.26 -8.56
N VAL A 83 6.10 11.21 -8.25
CA VAL A 83 7.56 10.98 -8.28
C VAL A 83 7.95 9.91 -7.27
N TYR A 84 7.38 9.96 -6.06
CA TYR A 84 7.60 8.95 -5.03
C TYR A 84 7.19 7.55 -5.49
N VAL A 85 6.02 7.44 -6.14
CA VAL A 85 5.53 6.19 -6.72
C VAL A 85 6.50 5.67 -7.79
N ASP A 86 6.96 6.53 -8.70
CA ASP A 86 7.90 6.14 -9.77
C ASP A 86 9.26 5.66 -9.21
N GLU A 87 9.81 6.38 -8.22
CA GLU A 87 11.04 5.98 -7.50
C GLU A 87 10.86 4.62 -6.80
N TRP A 88 9.72 4.42 -6.15
CA TRP A 88 9.40 3.17 -5.47
C TRP A 88 9.25 2.00 -6.45
N VAL A 89 8.61 2.21 -7.59
CA VAL A 89 8.49 1.17 -8.65
C VAL A 89 9.88 0.73 -9.09
N SER A 90 10.79 1.68 -9.30
CA SER A 90 12.19 1.38 -9.66
C SER A 90 12.90 0.57 -8.59
N GLN A 91 12.72 0.92 -7.30
CA GLN A 91 13.30 0.17 -6.20
C GLN A 91 12.73 -1.25 -6.09
N VAL A 92 11.40 -1.40 -6.09
CA VAL A 92 10.76 -2.71 -5.95
C VAL A 92 11.08 -3.64 -7.10
N SER A 93 11.18 -3.11 -8.33
CA SER A 93 11.58 -3.93 -9.49
C SER A 93 12.94 -4.60 -9.30
N LYS A 94 13.83 -4.02 -8.48
CA LYS A 94 15.16 -4.58 -8.12
C LYS A 94 15.12 -5.53 -6.92
N MET A 95 14.03 -5.52 -6.14
CA MET A 95 13.85 -6.28 -4.90
C MET A 95 12.99 -7.54 -5.10
N LEU A 96 12.78 -7.95 -6.34
CA LEU A 96 12.12 -9.20 -6.69
C LEU A 96 13.17 -10.20 -7.17
N HIS A 97 13.04 -11.45 -6.74
CA HIS A 97 13.98 -12.52 -7.04
C HIS A 97 13.69 -13.12 -8.40
N GLU A 98 14.75 -13.30 -9.20
CA GLU A 98 14.61 -13.92 -10.51
C GLU A 98 14.11 -15.37 -10.39
N GLY A 99 13.19 -15.80 -11.25
CA GLY A 99 12.65 -17.17 -11.25
C GLY A 99 11.69 -17.52 -10.11
N ILE A 100 11.33 -16.56 -9.25
CA ILE A 100 10.30 -16.74 -8.22
C ILE A 100 8.94 -16.25 -8.70
N ILE A 101 7.92 -17.09 -8.49
CA ILE A 101 6.52 -16.73 -8.70
C ILE A 101 6.02 -15.90 -7.51
N TYR A 102 5.38 -14.78 -7.80
CA TYR A 102 4.76 -13.90 -6.82
C TYR A 102 3.23 -13.97 -6.89
N ARG A 103 2.59 -13.78 -5.74
CA ARG A 103 1.15 -13.68 -5.55
C ARG A 103 0.82 -12.28 -5.07
N HIS A 104 -0.28 -11.73 -5.56
CA HIS A 104 -0.84 -10.51 -5.04
C HIS A 104 -1.97 -10.87 -4.07
N ILE A 105 -1.74 -10.64 -2.78
CA ILE A 105 -2.64 -10.97 -1.69
C ILE A 105 -3.14 -9.67 -1.05
N VAL A 106 -4.45 -9.57 -0.86
CA VAL A 106 -5.11 -8.46 -0.18
C VAL A 106 -5.73 -8.97 1.11
N LEU A 107 -5.26 -8.48 2.26
CA LEU A 107 -5.83 -8.78 3.57
C LEU A 107 -6.65 -7.59 4.04
N THR A 108 -7.97 -7.74 4.15
CA THR A 108 -8.89 -6.63 4.44
C THR A 108 -9.40 -6.67 5.88
N VAL A 109 -9.44 -5.51 6.55
CA VAL A 109 -10.11 -5.35 7.84
C VAL A 109 -11.63 -5.24 7.61
N PRO A 110 -12.47 -6.05 8.28
CA PRO A 110 -13.92 -6.01 8.12
C PRO A 110 -14.50 -4.68 8.62
N GLU A 111 -15.68 -4.33 8.10
CA GLU A 111 -16.35 -3.07 8.39
C GLU A 111 -16.54 -2.81 9.89
N LYS A 112 -16.91 -3.85 10.65
CA LYS A 112 -17.12 -3.80 12.10
C LYS A 112 -15.90 -3.31 12.89
N LEU A 113 -14.68 -3.51 12.37
CA LEU A 113 -13.44 -3.11 13.04
C LEU A 113 -12.91 -1.76 12.57
N ARG A 114 -13.53 -1.11 11.56
CA ARG A 114 -12.99 0.12 10.97
C ARG A 114 -12.94 1.29 11.95
N SER A 115 -13.98 1.45 12.78
CA SER A 115 -14.02 2.47 13.83
C SER A 115 -12.91 2.24 14.86
N THR A 116 -12.71 0.99 15.30
CA THR A 116 -11.62 0.61 16.20
C THR A 116 -10.25 0.96 15.63
N PHE A 117 -10.01 0.60 14.37
CA PHE A 117 -8.78 0.93 13.66
C PHE A 117 -8.60 2.43 13.41
N TYR A 118 -9.69 3.18 13.27
CA TYR A 118 -9.62 4.62 13.14
C TYR A 118 -9.24 5.26 14.48
N SER A 119 -9.85 4.84 15.59
CA SER A 119 -9.55 5.35 16.93
C SER A 119 -8.14 4.98 17.41
N HIS A 120 -7.68 3.75 17.15
CA HIS A 120 -6.41 3.22 17.64
C HIS A 120 -5.37 3.04 16.53
N ALA A 121 -5.38 3.93 15.53
CA ALA A 121 -4.55 3.81 14.33
C ALA A 121 -3.04 3.73 14.62
N GLU A 122 -2.55 4.50 15.60
CA GLU A 122 -1.13 4.54 15.97
C GLU A 122 -0.63 3.19 16.51
N GLU A 123 -1.50 2.47 17.21
CA GLU A 123 -1.22 1.16 17.79
C GLU A 123 -1.45 0.02 16.80
N LEU A 124 -2.60 0.01 16.12
CA LEU A 124 -3.04 -1.14 15.35
C LEU A 124 -2.44 -1.21 13.94
N LEU A 125 -2.17 -0.10 13.27
CA LEU A 125 -1.72 -0.15 11.86
C LEU A 125 -0.33 -0.79 11.72
N GLY A 126 0.54 -0.59 12.70
CA GLY A 126 1.84 -1.26 12.75
C GLY A 126 1.71 -2.77 12.97
N LYS A 127 0.84 -3.15 13.92
CA LYS A 127 0.51 -4.54 14.26
C LYS A 127 -0.22 -5.26 13.11
N LEU A 128 -1.05 -4.55 12.33
CA LEU A 128 -1.71 -5.06 11.14
C LEU A 128 -0.72 -5.60 10.12
N MET A 129 0.32 -4.82 9.80
CA MET A 129 1.33 -5.21 8.81
C MET A 129 2.12 -6.45 9.24
N SER A 130 2.57 -6.51 10.50
CA SER A 130 3.29 -7.67 11.02
C SER A 130 2.38 -8.89 11.22
N GLY A 131 1.13 -8.68 11.65
CA GLY A 131 0.11 -9.72 11.80
C GLY A 131 -0.24 -10.37 10.46
N GLY A 132 -0.37 -9.59 9.39
CA GLY A 132 -0.55 -10.12 8.03
C GLY A 132 0.60 -11.02 7.58
N VAL A 133 1.84 -10.67 7.90
CA VAL A 133 3.02 -11.50 7.60
C VAL A 133 3.03 -12.79 8.41
N LYS A 134 2.76 -12.71 9.73
CA LYS A 134 2.65 -13.89 10.60
C LYS A 134 1.58 -14.86 10.08
N CYS A 135 0.42 -14.32 9.68
CA CYS A 135 -0.67 -15.08 9.09
C CYS A 135 -0.24 -15.82 7.81
N LEU A 136 0.51 -15.16 6.93
CA LEU A 136 0.98 -15.76 5.67
C LEU A 136 2.07 -16.83 5.89
N ASP A 137 3.01 -16.61 6.80
CA ASP A 137 4.03 -17.63 7.13
C ASP A 137 3.37 -18.89 7.72
N ASP A 138 2.43 -18.73 8.65
CA ASP A 138 1.65 -19.85 9.22
C ASP A 138 0.77 -20.53 8.16
N PHE A 139 0.13 -19.75 7.28
CA PHE A 139 -0.63 -20.30 6.16
C PHE A 139 0.26 -21.13 5.22
N PHE A 140 1.38 -20.60 4.76
CA PHE A 140 2.32 -21.33 3.91
C PHE A 140 2.88 -22.58 4.58
N SER A 141 3.18 -22.48 5.88
CA SER A 141 3.66 -23.63 6.65
C SER A 141 2.61 -24.73 6.77
N ARG A 142 1.35 -24.35 6.98
CA ARG A 142 0.24 -25.31 7.05
C ARG A 142 -0.02 -26.00 5.71
N VAL A 143 0.10 -25.27 4.60
CA VAL A 143 -0.10 -25.81 3.25
C VAL A 143 1.03 -26.77 2.86
N SER A 144 2.28 -26.40 3.16
CA SER A 144 3.47 -27.20 2.82
C SER A 144 3.75 -28.36 3.78
N ARG A 145 3.20 -28.29 5.01
CA ARG A 145 3.57 -29.13 6.15
C ARG A 145 5.05 -29.00 6.57
N LYS A 146 5.66 -27.85 6.30
CA LYS A 146 7.05 -27.49 6.64
C LYS A 146 7.07 -26.11 7.29
N GLU A 147 8.15 -25.75 7.98
CA GLU A 147 8.29 -24.38 8.51
C GLU A 147 8.74 -23.41 7.42
N ILE A 148 7.78 -22.79 6.75
CA ILE A 148 8.04 -21.90 5.62
C ILE A 148 8.14 -20.45 6.10
N ARG A 149 9.25 -19.82 5.71
CA ARG A 149 9.37 -18.37 5.74
C ARG A 149 9.22 -17.82 4.33
N GLY A 150 8.07 -17.20 4.09
CA GLY A 150 7.78 -16.56 2.83
C GLY A 150 8.50 -15.24 2.68
N GLY A 151 8.07 -14.52 1.66
CA GLY A 151 8.70 -13.31 1.22
C GLY A 151 7.71 -12.22 0.86
N TYR A 152 7.82 -11.04 1.47
CA TYR A 152 6.71 -10.08 1.42
C TYR A 152 7.16 -8.64 1.20
N ILE A 153 6.50 -7.96 0.26
CA ILE A 153 6.46 -6.51 0.17
C ILE A 153 5.04 -6.09 0.55
N VAL A 154 4.90 -5.50 1.75
CA VAL A 154 3.62 -5.14 2.35
C VAL A 154 3.41 -3.64 2.21
N VAL A 155 2.31 -3.24 1.59
CA VAL A 155 1.85 -1.87 1.45
C VAL A 155 0.55 -1.70 2.24
N LEU A 156 0.59 -0.88 3.28
CA LEU A 156 -0.61 -0.51 4.05
C LEU A 156 -1.45 0.49 3.25
N GLN A 157 -2.74 0.18 3.10
CA GLN A 157 -3.73 1.08 2.56
C GLN A 157 -4.83 1.34 3.58
N THR A 158 -5.24 2.59 3.76
CA THR A 158 -6.28 2.97 4.74
C THR A 158 -7.56 3.49 4.12
N HIS A 159 -7.68 3.48 2.79
CA HIS A 159 -8.84 4.05 2.09
C HIS A 159 -9.44 3.12 1.04
N GLY A 160 -10.77 3.20 0.89
CA GLY A 160 -11.48 2.69 -0.28
C GLY A 160 -11.30 3.59 -1.49
N ARG A 161 -11.89 3.20 -2.64
CA ARG A 161 -11.78 3.98 -3.89
C ARG A 161 -12.52 5.32 -3.83
N ASN A 162 -13.52 5.45 -2.97
CA ASN A 162 -14.26 6.69 -2.72
C ASN A 162 -13.68 7.52 -1.54
N GLY A 163 -12.54 7.12 -0.97
CA GLY A 163 -11.90 7.83 0.15
C GLY A 163 -12.47 7.51 1.53
N GLN A 164 -13.44 6.61 1.67
CA GLN A 164 -13.85 6.11 2.98
C GLN A 164 -12.74 5.31 3.66
N TYR A 165 -12.71 5.35 4.99
CA TYR A 165 -11.72 4.61 5.77
C TYR A 165 -11.92 3.10 5.61
N ASN A 166 -10.89 2.42 5.12
CA ASN A 166 -10.91 0.99 4.85
C ASN A 166 -9.48 0.44 4.94
N PRO A 167 -8.99 0.08 6.15
CA PRO A 167 -7.67 -0.49 6.32
C PRO A 167 -7.55 -1.87 5.67
N HIS A 168 -6.53 -2.04 4.86
CA HIS A 168 -6.17 -3.31 4.22
C HIS A 168 -4.70 -3.31 3.82
N LEU A 169 -4.17 -4.52 3.61
CA LEU A 169 -2.80 -4.71 3.16
C LEU A 169 -2.80 -5.18 1.71
N TYR A 170 -2.05 -4.50 0.86
CA TYR A 170 -1.61 -5.06 -0.43
C TYR A 170 -0.26 -5.73 -0.22
N ILE A 171 -0.18 -7.02 -0.50
CA ILE A 171 1.02 -7.83 -0.27
C ILE A 171 1.45 -8.47 -1.59
N ILE A 172 2.65 -8.16 -2.05
CA ILE A 172 3.37 -9.06 -2.96
C ILE A 172 4.00 -10.13 -2.08
N ALA A 173 3.47 -11.34 -2.16
CA ALA A 173 3.98 -12.50 -1.47
C ALA A 173 4.69 -13.43 -2.45
N THR A 174 5.78 -14.06 -2.06
CA THR A 174 6.31 -15.21 -2.80
C THR A 174 5.29 -16.35 -2.78
N SER A 175 5.20 -17.13 -3.86
CA SER A 175 4.32 -18.31 -3.93
C SER A 175 5.02 -19.49 -3.25
N GLY A 176 5.06 -19.46 -1.92
CA GLY A 176 5.90 -20.32 -1.09
C GLY A 176 7.04 -19.54 -0.43
N GLY A 177 8.11 -20.23 -0.05
CA GLY A 177 9.20 -19.60 0.70
C GLY A 177 10.35 -20.55 1.04
N MET A 178 11.23 -20.09 1.92
CA MET A 178 12.34 -20.89 2.41
C MET A 178 11.88 -21.79 3.55
N ASP A 179 12.10 -23.10 3.43
CA ASP A 179 11.98 -24.01 4.58
C ASP A 179 13.13 -23.74 5.56
N LYS A 180 12.79 -23.41 6.81
CA LYS A 180 13.80 -23.11 7.84
C LYS A 180 14.70 -24.31 8.14
N ASN A 181 14.19 -25.53 8.03
CA ASN A 181 14.91 -26.73 8.41
C ASN A 181 15.88 -27.16 7.30
N SER A 182 15.36 -27.38 6.10
CA SER A 182 16.19 -27.83 4.96
C SER A 182 16.98 -26.70 4.29
N ARG A 183 16.64 -25.43 4.57
CA ARG A 183 17.14 -24.25 3.84
C ARG A 183 16.95 -24.37 2.33
N ARG A 184 15.89 -25.05 1.90
CA ARG A 184 15.51 -25.19 0.50
C ARG A 184 14.28 -24.35 0.19
N TRP A 185 14.22 -23.92 -1.06
CA TRP A 185 13.06 -23.22 -1.59
C TRP A 185 11.90 -24.21 -1.79
N GLU A 186 10.75 -23.90 -1.18
CA GLU A 186 9.51 -24.64 -1.32
C GLU A 186 8.51 -23.79 -2.10
N HIS A 187 8.17 -24.25 -3.31
CA HIS A 187 7.18 -23.59 -4.14
C HIS A 187 5.78 -24.12 -3.83
N LEU A 188 4.82 -23.20 -3.65
CA LEU A 188 3.41 -23.53 -3.45
C LEU A 188 2.61 -23.13 -4.69
N GLU A 189 2.21 -24.13 -5.46
CA GLU A 189 1.41 -23.96 -6.68
C GLU A 189 -0.05 -23.63 -6.34
N TYR A 190 -0.62 -24.35 -5.37
CA TYR A 190 -1.99 -24.18 -4.91
C TYR A 190 -2.06 -23.54 -3.53
N LEU A 191 -2.94 -22.55 -3.36
CA LEU A 191 -3.21 -21.89 -2.09
C LEU A 191 -4.71 -22.04 -1.75
N PRO A 192 -5.10 -22.72 -0.66
CA PRO A 192 -6.50 -22.93 -0.30
C PRO A 192 -7.12 -21.67 0.33
N TYR A 193 -7.92 -20.91 -0.45
CA TYR A 193 -8.47 -19.62 -0.01
C TYR A 193 -9.37 -19.70 1.23
N PRO A 194 -10.26 -20.69 1.39
CA PRO A 194 -11.07 -20.81 2.60
C PRO A 194 -10.23 -20.91 3.89
N MET A 195 -9.08 -21.58 3.81
CA MET A 195 -8.13 -21.67 4.93
C MET A 195 -7.48 -20.31 5.20
N LEU A 196 -7.09 -19.58 4.15
CA LEU A 196 -6.52 -18.25 4.31
C LEU A 196 -7.53 -17.26 4.92
N HIS A 197 -8.81 -17.32 4.52
CA HIS A 197 -9.87 -16.47 5.10
C HIS A 197 -10.02 -16.69 6.60
N LYS A 198 -9.96 -17.95 7.03
CA LYS A 198 -10.05 -18.34 8.43
C LYS A 198 -8.81 -17.99 9.25
N LYS A 199 -7.61 -18.24 8.71
CA LYS A 199 -6.37 -17.80 9.35
C LYS A 199 -6.32 -16.29 9.46
N TRP A 200 -6.70 -15.55 8.41
CA TRP A 200 -6.74 -14.09 8.47
C TRP A 200 -7.71 -13.57 9.53
N GLN A 201 -8.90 -14.17 9.62
CA GLN A 201 -9.85 -13.86 10.69
C GLN A 201 -9.22 -14.02 12.08
N TRP A 202 -8.61 -15.17 12.33
CA TRP A 202 -7.98 -15.46 13.62
C TRP A 202 -6.84 -14.47 13.93
N TYR A 203 -5.86 -14.33 13.05
CA TYR A 203 -4.71 -13.43 13.29
C TYR A 203 -5.11 -11.96 13.43
N LEU A 204 -6.13 -11.50 12.69
CA LEU A 204 -6.61 -10.12 12.83
C LEU A 204 -7.31 -9.92 14.17
N LEU A 205 -8.18 -10.85 14.57
CA LEU A 205 -8.95 -10.73 15.81
C LEU A 205 -8.10 -10.89 17.05
N GLU A 206 -7.20 -11.88 17.10
CA GLU A 206 -6.25 -12.02 18.22
C GLU A 206 -5.34 -10.80 18.34
N MET A 207 -4.87 -10.25 17.21
CA MET A 207 -4.04 -9.03 17.25
C MET A 207 -4.81 -7.80 17.76
N VAL A 208 -6.11 -7.69 17.45
CA VAL A 208 -6.95 -6.62 17.98
C VAL A 208 -7.20 -6.80 19.47
N ARG A 209 -7.49 -8.04 19.90
CA ARG A 209 -7.65 -8.43 21.30
C ARG A 209 -6.41 -8.11 22.13
N GLU A 210 -5.24 -8.60 21.71
CA GLU A 210 -3.95 -8.31 22.36
C GLU A 210 -3.57 -6.82 22.30
N GLY A 211 -4.13 -6.09 21.33
CA GLY A 211 -3.82 -4.69 21.11
C GLY A 211 -4.68 -3.73 21.91
N ILE A 212 -5.88 -4.11 22.31
CA ILE A 212 -6.79 -3.25 23.06
C ILE A 212 -7.51 -4.13 24.07
N ASP A 213 -7.00 -4.13 25.30
CA ASP A 213 -7.48 -4.97 26.39
C ASP A 213 -8.69 -4.30 27.07
N THR A 214 -9.86 -4.41 26.45
CA THR A 214 -11.15 -3.95 27.00
C THR A 214 -12.26 -4.97 26.74
N GLU A 215 -13.25 -5.02 27.64
CA GLU A 215 -14.43 -5.87 27.51
C GLU A 215 -15.21 -5.59 26.21
N GLU A 216 -15.30 -4.32 25.81
CA GLU A 216 -15.95 -3.89 24.57
C GLU A 216 -15.27 -4.49 23.32
N ILE A 217 -13.95 -4.64 23.35
CA ILE A 217 -13.18 -5.25 22.27
C ILE A 217 -13.36 -6.76 22.25
N GLU A 218 -13.41 -7.40 23.41
CA GLU A 218 -13.71 -8.84 23.51
C GLU A 218 -15.08 -9.16 22.90
N GLU A 219 -16.12 -8.42 23.29
CA GLU A 219 -17.46 -8.56 22.73
C GLU A 219 -17.48 -8.32 21.20
N LEU A 220 -16.74 -7.30 20.74
CA LEU A 220 -16.62 -7.00 19.31
C LEU A 220 -15.95 -8.14 18.54
N VAL A 221 -14.87 -8.71 19.08
CA VAL A 221 -14.16 -9.86 18.51
C VAL A 221 -15.09 -11.07 18.40
N ASP A 222 -15.82 -11.40 19.47
CA ASP A 222 -16.78 -12.51 19.48
C ASP A 222 -17.93 -12.28 18.50
N SER A 223 -18.42 -11.04 18.41
CA SER A 223 -19.42 -10.67 17.40
C SER A 223 -18.90 -10.88 15.98
N CYS A 224 -17.60 -10.63 15.74
CA CYS A 224 -16.97 -10.83 14.44
C CYS A 224 -16.85 -12.32 14.10
N TYR A 225 -16.47 -13.18 15.03
CA TYR A 225 -16.45 -14.63 14.78
C TYR A 225 -17.83 -15.15 14.37
N ARG A 226 -18.90 -14.71 15.08
CA ARG A 226 -20.29 -15.07 14.75
C ARG A 226 -20.76 -14.52 13.40
N SER A 227 -20.42 -13.28 13.08
CA SER A 227 -20.90 -12.59 11.87
C SER A 227 -20.17 -13.03 10.59
N TYR A 228 -18.96 -13.58 10.72
CA TYR A 228 -18.12 -13.98 9.59
C TYR A 228 -17.74 -15.48 9.69
N PRO A 229 -18.71 -16.40 9.57
CA PRO A 229 -18.47 -17.84 9.76
C PRO A 229 -17.58 -18.46 8.69
N LYS A 230 -17.35 -17.78 7.56
CA LYS A 230 -16.42 -18.22 6.50
C LYS A 230 -15.03 -17.57 6.58
N GLY A 231 -14.77 -16.78 7.62
CA GLY A 231 -13.53 -16.01 7.75
C GLY A 231 -13.62 -14.63 7.11
N PHE A 232 -12.54 -13.88 7.20
CA PHE A 232 -12.43 -12.54 6.62
C PHE A 232 -11.91 -12.61 5.20
N VAL A 233 -12.29 -11.63 4.38
CA VAL A 233 -11.85 -11.55 2.99
C VAL A 233 -10.34 -11.41 2.93
N ALA A 234 -9.68 -12.48 2.49
CA ALA A 234 -8.31 -12.46 2.00
C ALA A 234 -8.34 -12.82 0.52
N ASN A 235 -8.21 -11.80 -0.33
CA ASN A 235 -8.27 -11.98 -1.77
C ASN A 235 -6.87 -12.27 -2.31
N VAL A 236 -6.69 -13.43 -2.94
CA VAL A 236 -5.52 -13.68 -3.78
C VAL A 236 -5.98 -13.46 -5.20
N GLN A 237 -5.41 -12.49 -5.91
CA GLN A 237 -5.79 -12.29 -7.30
C GLN A 237 -5.48 -13.55 -8.11
N LYS A 238 -6.51 -14.09 -8.77
CA LYS A 238 -6.44 -15.31 -9.60
C LYS A 238 -5.59 -15.14 -10.87
N GLY A 239 -5.42 -13.89 -11.32
CA GLY A 239 -4.59 -13.59 -12.49
C GLY A 239 -3.11 -13.73 -12.17
N GLU A 240 -2.36 -14.23 -13.15
CA GLU A 240 -0.90 -14.16 -13.12
C GLU A 240 -0.48 -12.74 -12.75
N VAL A 241 0.14 -12.59 -11.58
CA VAL A 241 0.98 -11.43 -11.33
C VAL A 241 1.90 -11.34 -12.52
N PRO A 242 1.92 -10.22 -13.26
CA PRO A 242 2.55 -10.21 -14.56
C PRO A 242 4.01 -10.67 -14.39
N GLY A 243 4.39 -11.71 -15.14
CA GLY A 243 5.56 -12.54 -14.85
C GLY A 243 6.91 -11.80 -14.88
N ARG A 244 6.92 -10.52 -15.28
CA ARG A 244 8.09 -9.64 -15.27
C ARG A 244 8.04 -8.68 -14.09
N TYR A 245 9.18 -8.53 -13.42
CA TYR A 245 9.36 -7.74 -12.19
C TYR A 245 8.85 -6.29 -12.30
N GLU A 246 9.14 -5.63 -13.42
CA GLU A 246 8.74 -4.24 -13.67
C GLU A 246 7.23 -4.07 -13.77
N SER A 247 6.53 -5.05 -14.36
CA SER A 247 5.08 -5.01 -14.46
C SER A 247 4.40 -5.22 -13.10
N LEU A 248 4.98 -6.03 -12.22
CA LEU A 248 4.46 -6.22 -10.86
C LEU A 248 4.66 -4.98 -9.98
N ALA A 249 5.85 -4.37 -10.04
CA ALA A 249 6.11 -3.13 -9.35
C ALA A 249 5.18 -2.01 -9.86
N ARG A 250 5.07 -1.84 -11.19
CA ARG A 250 4.16 -0.85 -11.80
C ARG A 250 2.69 -1.11 -11.45
N TYR A 251 2.30 -2.38 -11.34
CA TYR A 251 0.96 -2.76 -10.92
C TYR A 251 0.64 -2.26 -9.50
N LEU A 252 1.59 -2.36 -8.57
CA LEU A 252 1.42 -1.89 -7.20
C LEU A 252 1.59 -0.38 -7.01
N ALA A 253 2.22 0.30 -7.97
CA ALA A 253 2.44 1.76 -7.97
C ALA A 253 1.18 2.55 -7.58
N LYS A 254 0.01 2.09 -8.03
CA LYS A 254 -1.29 2.71 -7.74
C LYS A 254 -1.72 2.67 -6.26
N TYR A 255 -1.01 1.93 -5.40
CA TYR A 255 -1.28 1.79 -3.97
C TYR A 255 -0.22 2.47 -3.08
N VAL A 256 0.81 3.06 -3.69
CA VAL A 256 2.08 3.45 -3.05
C VAL A 256 2.09 4.92 -2.62
N VAL A 257 0.95 5.43 -2.14
CA VAL A 257 0.72 6.80 -1.63
C VAL A 257 0.27 7.80 -2.70
N SER A 258 -1.01 8.16 -2.57
CA SER A 258 -1.58 9.46 -2.91
C SER A 258 -2.77 9.68 -1.96
N PRO A 259 -3.27 10.91 -1.81
CA PRO A 259 -4.65 11.10 -1.37
C PRO A 259 -5.60 10.19 -2.17
N PRO A 260 -6.69 9.67 -1.55
CA PRO A 260 -7.54 8.67 -2.17
C PRO A 260 -8.14 9.10 -3.51
N ILE A 261 -8.40 10.40 -3.66
CA ILE A 261 -9.01 11.00 -4.84
C ILE A 261 -7.95 11.88 -5.52
N SER A 262 -7.63 11.53 -6.76
CA SER A 262 -6.72 12.32 -7.60
C SER A 262 -7.39 13.61 -8.08
N ILE A 263 -6.61 14.65 -8.41
CA ILE A 263 -7.14 15.92 -8.94
C ILE A 263 -8.08 15.71 -10.13
N ARG A 264 -7.72 14.80 -11.06
CA ARG A 264 -8.53 14.50 -12.26
C ARG A 264 -9.89 13.87 -11.97
N ARG A 265 -10.11 13.39 -10.74
CA ARG A 265 -11.37 12.81 -10.30
C ARG A 265 -12.28 13.84 -9.64
N ILE A 266 -11.79 15.06 -9.38
CA ILE A 266 -12.59 16.13 -8.80
C ILE A 266 -13.30 16.84 -9.96
N ASP A 267 -14.61 16.68 -10.01
CA ASP A 267 -15.46 17.14 -11.11
C ASP A 267 -15.99 18.55 -10.87
N GLY A 268 -16.05 18.99 -9.61
CA GLY A 268 -16.43 20.36 -9.28
C GLY A 268 -16.28 20.71 -7.81
N TYR A 269 -16.19 22.00 -7.54
CA TYR A 269 -16.12 22.59 -6.21
C TYR A 269 -16.78 23.97 -6.26
N ASP A 270 -17.77 24.21 -5.40
CA ASP A 270 -18.57 25.46 -5.38
C ASP A 270 -18.28 26.38 -4.18
N GLY A 271 -17.33 25.98 -3.32
CA GLY A 271 -17.02 26.68 -2.06
C GLY A 271 -17.51 25.93 -0.82
N GLU A 272 -18.52 25.07 -0.95
CA GLU A 272 -19.14 24.35 0.18
C GLU A 272 -19.21 22.85 -0.04
N THR A 273 -19.29 22.43 -1.30
CA THR A 273 -19.48 21.05 -1.73
C THR A 273 -18.44 20.66 -2.77
N VAL A 274 -17.99 19.41 -2.71
CA VAL A 274 -17.08 18.81 -3.69
C VAL A 274 -17.79 17.68 -4.40
N ARG A 275 -17.73 17.68 -5.73
CA ARG A 275 -18.16 16.56 -6.59
C ARG A 275 -16.95 15.83 -7.11
N TYR A 276 -16.97 14.51 -7.04
CA TYR A 276 -15.90 13.68 -7.60
C TYR A 276 -16.40 12.29 -7.97
N HIS A 277 -15.70 11.63 -8.87
CA HIS A 277 -16.04 10.28 -9.31
C HIS A 277 -15.03 9.22 -8.89
N TYR A 278 -15.48 7.97 -8.76
CA TYR A 278 -14.64 6.81 -8.51
C TYR A 278 -15.21 5.56 -9.19
N ARG A 279 -14.36 4.58 -9.49
CA ARG A 279 -14.82 3.28 -10.00
C ARG A 279 -15.22 2.37 -8.86
N SER A 280 -16.50 2.08 -8.70
CA SER A 280 -17.04 1.22 -7.64
C SER A 280 -16.50 -0.21 -7.72
N HIS A 281 -16.33 -0.84 -6.56
CA HIS A 281 -15.99 -2.26 -6.47
C HIS A 281 -17.23 -3.15 -6.51
N LYS A 282 -18.41 -2.60 -6.20
CA LYS A 282 -19.67 -3.36 -6.15
C LYS A 282 -20.29 -3.48 -7.54
N THR A 283 -20.32 -2.37 -8.27
CA THR A 283 -20.98 -2.27 -9.59
C THR A 283 -19.98 -2.34 -10.75
N GLU A 284 -18.69 -2.18 -10.47
CA GLU A 284 -17.62 -2.02 -11.46
C GLU A 284 -17.76 -0.80 -12.40
N GLN A 285 -18.73 0.08 -12.13
CA GLN A 285 -19.00 1.30 -12.89
C GLN A 285 -18.33 2.53 -12.27
N VAL A 286 -18.24 3.61 -13.04
CA VAL A 286 -17.90 4.93 -12.50
C VAL A 286 -19.14 5.48 -11.81
N GLU A 287 -19.00 5.80 -10.53
CA GLU A 287 -20.01 6.42 -9.70
C GLU A 287 -19.55 7.82 -9.28
N GLU A 288 -20.48 8.73 -9.12
CA GLU A 288 -20.22 10.10 -8.64
C GLU A 288 -20.67 10.25 -7.19
N GLU A 289 -19.91 11.02 -6.41
CA GLU A 289 -20.27 11.44 -5.07
C GLU A 289 -20.25 12.97 -4.97
N ARG A 290 -21.24 13.50 -4.25
CA ARG A 290 -21.33 14.91 -3.86
C ARG A 290 -21.33 14.99 -2.33
N VAL A 291 -20.32 15.62 -1.76
CA VAL A 291 -20.14 15.72 -0.30
C VAL A 291 -19.78 17.12 0.13
N ASP A 292 -20.13 17.49 1.36
CA ASP A 292 -19.66 18.75 1.94
C ASP A 292 -18.12 18.80 2.00
N VAL A 293 -17.58 20.01 1.95
CA VAL A 293 -16.14 20.26 1.85
C VAL A 293 -15.36 19.67 3.03
N TYR A 294 -15.94 19.64 4.23
CA TYR A 294 -15.27 19.06 5.39
C TYR A 294 -15.26 17.53 5.36
N THR A 295 -16.33 16.89 4.89
CA THR A 295 -16.31 15.45 4.59
C THR A 295 -15.24 15.13 3.56
N PHE A 296 -15.11 15.92 2.50
CA PHE A 296 -14.05 15.74 1.52
C PHE A 296 -12.66 15.86 2.15
N ILE A 297 -12.40 16.94 2.91
CA ILE A 297 -11.11 17.14 3.60
C ILE A 297 -10.80 15.97 4.54
N GLY A 298 -11.78 15.54 5.35
CA GLY A 298 -11.68 14.39 6.23
C GLY A 298 -11.29 13.11 5.49
N ARG A 299 -11.95 12.83 4.36
CA ARG A 299 -11.65 11.69 3.48
C ARG A 299 -10.25 11.73 2.87
N MET A 300 -9.58 12.88 2.85
CA MET A 300 -8.19 12.98 2.37
C MET A 300 -7.21 12.86 3.54
N ILE A 301 -7.40 13.68 4.58
CA ILE A 301 -6.42 13.88 5.64
C ILE A 301 -6.35 12.70 6.63
N GLN A 302 -7.44 11.95 6.80
CA GLN A 302 -7.48 10.79 7.70
C GLN A 302 -6.48 9.68 7.33
N HIS A 303 -5.94 9.71 6.11
CA HIS A 303 -4.98 8.73 5.61
C HIS A 303 -3.52 9.18 5.78
N ALA A 304 -3.29 10.40 6.30
CA ALA A 304 -1.97 10.84 6.69
C ALA A 304 -1.51 10.02 7.91
N LEU A 305 -0.38 9.34 7.77
CA LEU A 305 0.19 8.49 8.82
C LEU A 305 1.15 9.30 9.69
N PRO A 306 1.37 8.90 10.96
CA PRO A 306 2.34 9.55 11.83
C PRO A 306 3.72 9.67 11.18
N LYS A 307 4.44 10.73 11.53
CA LYS A 307 5.82 10.94 11.04
C LYS A 307 6.67 9.72 11.39
N GLY A 308 7.43 9.23 10.41
CA GLY A 308 8.27 8.04 10.56
C GLY A 308 7.57 6.71 10.31
N PHE A 309 6.23 6.67 10.27
CA PHE A 309 5.51 5.44 9.96
C PHE A 309 5.83 4.96 8.54
N LYS A 310 6.41 3.77 8.43
CA LYS A 310 6.71 3.13 7.14
C LYS A 310 5.46 2.42 6.63
N ARG A 311 4.77 3.05 5.66
CA ARG A 311 3.60 2.47 4.97
C ARG A 311 3.97 1.23 4.16
N ILE A 312 5.21 1.15 3.71
CA ILE A 312 5.74 0.05 2.91
C ILE A 312 6.84 -0.63 3.71
N ARG A 313 6.75 -1.95 3.84
CA ARG A 313 7.67 -2.75 4.62
C ARG A 313 8.03 -4.04 3.89
N TYR A 314 9.27 -4.46 4.05
CA TYR A 314 9.82 -5.66 3.43
C TYR A 314 10.06 -6.70 4.52
N TYR A 315 9.59 -7.92 4.32
CA TYR A 315 9.64 -8.99 5.31
C TYR A 315 10.13 -10.30 4.71
N GLY A 316 10.56 -11.20 5.58
CA GLY A 316 10.97 -12.55 5.18
C GLY A 316 12.18 -12.50 4.24
N VAL A 317 12.11 -13.18 3.11
CA VAL A 317 13.20 -13.22 2.13
C VAL A 317 13.37 -11.92 1.31
N GLN A 318 12.49 -10.93 1.52
CA GLN A 318 12.56 -9.59 0.90
C GLN A 318 13.18 -8.57 1.85
N ALA A 319 13.38 -8.92 3.13
CA ALA A 319 14.03 -8.02 4.06
C ALA A 319 15.49 -7.79 3.61
N THR A 320 15.98 -6.56 3.69
CA THR A 320 17.27 -6.15 3.12
C THR A 320 18.43 -7.04 3.59
N LYS A 321 18.46 -7.41 4.87
CA LYS A 321 19.52 -8.25 5.45
C LYS A 321 19.53 -9.68 4.90
N THR A 322 18.38 -10.21 4.52
CA THR A 322 18.22 -11.59 4.04
C THR A 322 18.14 -11.68 2.52
N PHE A 323 17.92 -10.55 1.84
CA PHE A 323 17.69 -10.50 0.40
C PHE A 323 18.87 -11.07 -0.39
N GLU A 324 20.09 -10.57 -0.16
CA GLU A 324 21.28 -11.00 -0.90
C GLU A 324 21.58 -12.49 -0.69
N GLN A 325 21.54 -12.95 0.57
CA GLN A 325 21.77 -14.35 0.93
C GLN A 325 20.77 -15.29 0.24
N VAL A 326 19.50 -14.91 0.20
CA VAL A 326 18.46 -15.73 -0.45
C VAL A 326 18.57 -15.64 -1.97
N GLN A 327 18.98 -14.50 -2.51
CA GLN A 327 19.21 -14.35 -3.95
C GLN A 327 20.31 -15.29 -4.45
N GLU A 328 21.40 -15.46 -3.69
CA GLU A 328 22.46 -16.42 -4.00
C GLU A 328 21.93 -17.86 -4.02
N ILE A 329 21.18 -18.27 -2.99
CA ILE A 329 20.58 -19.61 -2.91
C ILE A 329 19.65 -19.87 -4.10
N ILE A 330 18.79 -18.90 -4.44
CA ILE A 330 17.86 -19.02 -5.58
C ILE A 330 18.64 -19.15 -6.89
N ARG A 331 19.67 -18.34 -7.11
CA ARG A 331 20.53 -18.44 -8.31
C ARG A 331 21.22 -19.79 -8.41
N GLU A 332 21.74 -20.32 -7.31
CA GLU A 332 22.36 -21.65 -7.31
C GLU A 332 21.36 -22.74 -7.72
N VAL A 333 20.17 -22.74 -7.13
CA VAL A 333 19.11 -23.72 -7.44
C VAL A 333 18.70 -23.62 -8.91
N LEU A 334 18.44 -22.41 -9.41
CA LEU A 334 18.09 -22.19 -10.81
C LEU A 334 19.23 -22.60 -11.76
N SER A 335 20.50 -22.40 -11.38
CA SER A 335 21.64 -22.83 -12.18
C SER A 335 21.76 -24.36 -12.26
N LYS A 336 21.41 -25.08 -11.19
CA LYS A 336 21.39 -26.54 -11.14
C LYS A 336 20.25 -27.08 -12.00
N VAL A 337 19.05 -26.52 -11.89
CA VAL A 337 17.89 -26.88 -12.72
C VAL A 337 18.17 -26.66 -14.21
N LYS A 338 18.74 -25.50 -14.60
CA LYS A 338 19.13 -25.24 -16.00
C LYS A 338 20.18 -26.23 -16.52
N ARG A 339 21.14 -26.65 -15.68
CA ARG A 339 22.15 -27.66 -16.04
C ARG A 339 21.52 -29.04 -16.25
N VAL A 340 20.60 -29.45 -15.38
CA VAL A 340 19.87 -30.72 -15.50
C VAL A 340 18.99 -30.74 -16.76
N LEU A 341 18.26 -29.66 -17.04
CA LEU A 341 17.44 -29.54 -18.26
C LEU A 341 18.28 -29.54 -19.54
N LYS A 342 19.44 -28.87 -19.56
CA LYS A 342 20.39 -28.97 -20.68
C LYS A 342 20.96 -30.38 -20.85
N GLY A 343 21.25 -31.07 -19.75
CA GLY A 343 21.68 -32.47 -19.77
C GLY A 343 20.61 -33.40 -20.34
N ALA A 344 19.36 -33.26 -19.88
CA ALA A 344 18.22 -34.03 -20.38
C ALA A 344 17.95 -33.76 -21.87
N ALA A 345 17.96 -32.50 -22.31
CA ALA A 345 17.80 -32.15 -23.73
C ALA A 345 18.91 -32.75 -24.61
N LYS A 346 20.14 -32.85 -24.08
CA LYS A 346 21.29 -33.45 -24.78
C LYS A 346 21.24 -34.99 -24.82
N ILE A 347 20.50 -35.62 -23.90
CA ILE A 347 20.22 -37.06 -23.91
C ILE A 347 19.12 -37.36 -24.93
N TYR A 348 18.06 -36.55 -24.96
CA TYR A 348 17.00 -36.68 -25.97
C TYR A 348 17.50 -36.42 -27.41
N SER A 349 18.48 -35.53 -27.61
CA SER A 349 19.11 -35.34 -28.93
C SER A 349 20.15 -36.38 -29.32
N ARG A 350 20.41 -37.38 -28.47
CA ARG A 350 21.28 -38.55 -28.76
C ARG A 350 20.50 -39.86 -28.91
N CYS A 351 19.19 -39.86 -28.62
CA CYS A 351 18.28 -41.00 -28.77
C CYS A 351 17.32 -40.83 -29.96
N LEU A 352 17.50 -39.78 -30.76
CA LEU A 352 17.00 -39.61 -32.14
C LEU A 352 18.23 -39.62 -33.05
#